data_AF-A0A3D8IIN6-F1
#
_entry.id   AF-A0A3D8IIN6-F1
#
_cell.length_a   1.000
_cell.length_b   1.000
_cell.length_c   1.000
_cell.angle_alpha   90.00
_cell.angle_beta   90.00
_cell.angle_gamma   90.00
#
_symmetry.space_group_name_H-M   'P 1'
#
loop_
_entity.id
_entity.type
_entity.pdbx_description
1 polymer ?
#
loop_
_entity_poly.entity_id
_entity_poly.type
_entity_poly.pdbx_seq_one_letter_code
_entity_poly.pdbx_strand_id
1 'polypeptide(L)' 'MQIMQFDTQAYIQQKGILKSLEMFVDLLLHWGKVHNLSGAKEKDSIWKQIKDSLLPISFLQDFRTCIDIGSGAGFPLLF' A
#
# COMPACT_ATOMS: atom_id res chain seq x y z
N MET A 1 3.88 -1.03 -27.00
CA MET A 1 4.36 -1.52 -25.69
C MET A 1 3.12 -1.82 -24.86
N GLN A 2 2.79 -3.09 -24.70
CA GLN A 2 1.58 -3.52 -23.99
C GLN A 2 1.93 -3.51 -22.50
N ILE A 3 1.40 -2.54 -21.74
CA ILE A 3 1.52 -2.53 -20.28
C ILE A 3 0.90 -3.83 -19.81
N MET A 4 1.66 -4.70 -19.15
CA MET A 4 1.08 -5.87 -18.49
C MET A 4 0.06 -5.35 -17.48
N GLN A 5 -1.20 -5.77 -17.61
CA GLN A 5 -2.21 -5.42 -16.61
C GLN A 5 -1.87 -6.16 -15.31
N PHE A 6 -1.16 -5.47 -14.42
CA PHE A 6 -0.97 -5.94 -13.05
C PHE A 6 -2.35 -5.97 -12.37
N ASP A 7 -2.81 -7.18 -12.02
CA ASP A 7 -4.06 -7.33 -11.30
C ASP A 7 -3.84 -7.06 -9.81
N THR A 8 -4.04 -5.80 -9.43
CA THR A 8 -3.96 -5.34 -8.04
C THR A 8 -4.88 -6.12 -7.11
N GLN A 9 -6.07 -6.53 -7.58
CA GLN A 9 -7.00 -7.28 -6.73
C GLN A 9 -6.47 -8.69 -6.48
N ALA A 10 -6.03 -9.40 -7.52
CA ALA A 10 -5.45 -10.72 -7.38
C ALA A 10 -4.20 -10.72 -6.48
N TYR A 11 -3.35 -9.68 -6.58
CA TYR A 11 -2.18 -9.52 -5.70
C TYR A 11 -2.58 -9.36 -4.23
N ILE A 12 -3.51 -8.45 -3.93
CA ILE A 12 -3.99 -8.19 -2.56
C ILE A 12 -4.63 -9.44 -1.95
N GLN A 13 -5.37 -10.24 -2.73
CA GLN A 13 -6.10 -11.41 -2.25
C GLN A 13 -5.21 -12.61 -1.89
N GLN A 14 -3.90 -12.54 -2.13
CA GLN A 14 -2.98 -13.58 -1.66
C GLN A 14 -3.03 -13.63 -0.12
N LYS A 15 -3.28 -14.82 0.46
CA LYS A 15 -3.58 -15.00 1.90
C LYS A 15 -2.60 -14.30 2.85
N GLY A 16 -1.30 -14.31 2.53
CA GLY A 16 -0.28 -13.62 3.33
C GLY A 16 -0.34 -12.10 3.20
N ILE A 17 -0.55 -11.59 1.99
CA ILE A 17 -0.62 -10.17 1.67
C ILE A 17 -1.88 -9.55 2.28
N LEU A 18 -3.06 -10.16 2.06
CA LEU A 18 -4.33 -9.62 2.57
C LEU A 18 -4.27 -9.42 4.08
N LYS A 19 -3.81 -10.44 4.82
CA LYS A 19 -3.72 -10.39 6.28
C LYS A 19 -2.76 -9.28 6.77
N SER A 20 -1.60 -9.13 6.13
CA SER A 20 -0.64 -8.08 6.48
C SER A 20 -1.21 -6.69 6.21
N LEU A 21 -1.92 -6.50 5.09
CA LEU A 21 -2.55 -5.24 4.75
C LEU A 21 -3.71 -4.90 5.69
N GLU A 22 -4.53 -5.88 6.09
CA GLU A 22 -5.58 -5.68 7.10
C GLU A 22 -4.99 -5.23 8.45
N MET A 23 -3.93 -5.89 8.90
CA MET A 23 -3.21 -5.48 10.12
C MET A 23 -2.62 -4.07 9.99
N PHE A 24 -2.03 -3.74 8.84
CA PHE A 24 -1.51 -2.41 8.57
C PHE A 24 -2.60 -1.34 8.61
N VAL A 25 -3.76 -1.58 7.98
CA VAL A 25 -4.92 -0.68 8.01
C VAL A 25 -5.38 -0.42 9.44
N ASP A 26 -5.48 -1.48 10.26
CA ASP A 26 -5.91 -1.37 11.65
C ASP A 26 -4.90 -0.59 12.50
N LEU A 27 -3.61 -0.83 12.32
CA LEU A 27 -2.54 -0.11 13.02
C LEU A 27 -2.52 1.37 12.61
N LEU A 28 -2.63 1.66 11.32
CA LEU A 28 -2.61 3.04 10.81
C LEU A 28 -3.80 3.85 11.34
N LEU A 29 -5.00 3.25 11.40
CA LEU A 29 -6.16 3.90 12.02
C LEU A 29 -6.02 4.06 13.53
N HIS A 30 -5.45 3.06 14.22
CA HIS A 30 -5.25 3.13 15.65
C HIS A 30 -4.33 4.31 16.01
N TRP A 31 -3.15 4.37 15.39
CA TRP A 31 -2.16 5.41 15.66
C TRP A 31 -2.53 6.76 15.03
N GLY A 32 -3.28 6.77 13.93
CA GLY A 32 -3.80 7.97 13.29
C GLY A 32 -4.76 8.80 14.18
N LYS A 33 -5.27 8.22 15.27
CA LYS A 33 -6.08 8.95 16.26
C LYS A 33 -5.26 9.91 17.13
N VAL A 34 -3.99 9.58 17.36
CA VAL A 34 -3.10 10.31 18.29
C VAL A 34 -1.89 10.93 17.58
N HIS A 35 -1.61 10.51 16.34
CA HIS A 35 -0.54 11.04 15.49
C HIS A 35 -1.07 11.43 14.11
N ASN A 36 -0.49 12.47 13.50
CA ASN A 36 -0.79 12.84 12.13
C ASN A 36 0.00 11.96 11.15
N LEU A 37 -0.47 10.73 10.92
CA LEU A 37 0.16 9.79 9.99
C LEU A 37 -0.40 9.93 8.57
N SER A 38 -1.72 10.01 8.44
CA SER A 38 -2.43 10.18 7.18
C SER A 38 -3.68 11.02 7.39
N GLY A 39 -4.14 11.71 6.35
CA GLY A 39 -5.46 12.36 6.34
C GLY A 39 -6.63 11.36 6.29
N ALA A 40 -6.35 10.06 6.08
CA ALA A 40 -7.36 9.01 6.03
C ALA A 40 -7.90 8.69 7.43
N LYS A 41 -9.23 8.75 7.58
CA LYS A 41 -9.93 8.49 8.85
C LYS A 41 -10.70 7.17 8.88
N GLU A 42 -10.86 6.54 7.72
CA GLU A 42 -11.66 5.34 7.53
C GLU A 42 -10.89 4.30 6.71
N LYS A 43 -11.20 3.02 6.92
CA LYS A 43 -10.53 1.88 6.24
C LYS A 43 -10.53 2.04 4.72
N ASP A 44 -11.67 2.44 4.14
CA ASP A 44 -11.82 2.60 2.69
C ASP A 44 -10.84 3.62 2.09
N SER A 45 -10.53 4.70 2.81
CA SER A 45 -9.56 5.70 2.36
C SER A 45 -8.14 5.16 2.39
N ILE A 46 -7.81 4.33 3.39
CA ILE A 46 -6.49 3.68 3.48
C ILE A 46 -6.35 2.63 2.38
N TRP A 47 -7.39 1.83 2.11
CA TRP A 47 -7.39 0.88 1.01
C TRP A 47 -7.22 1.55 -0.36
N LYS A 48 -7.75 2.76 -0.55
CA LYS A 48 -7.46 3.57 -1.76
C LYS A 48 -5.98 3.95 -1.84
N GLN A 49 -5.37 4.38 -0.74
CA GLN A 49 -3.94 4.70 -0.67
C GLN A 49 -3.06 3.47 -0.93
N ILE A 50 -3.44 2.29 -0.43
CA ILE A 50 -2.76 1.02 -0.73
C ILE A 50 -2.83 0.72 -2.24
N LYS A 51 -4.02 0.80 -2.85
CA LYS A 51 -4.19 0.55 -4.29
C LYS A 51 -3.37 1.52 -5.15
N ASP A 52 -3.35 2.80 -4.77
CA ASP A 52 -2.55 3.83 -5.43
C ASP A 52 -1.05 3.53 -5.32
N SER A 53 -0.60 3.09 -4.15
CA SER A 53 0.80 2.73 -3.89
C SER A 53 1.29 1.51 -4.66
N LEU A 54 0.40 0.64 -5.12
CA LEU A 54 0.73 -0.53 -5.95
C LEU A 54 0.82 -0.21 -7.44
N LEU A 55 0.34 0.96 -7.87
CA LEU A 55 0.38 1.37 -9.28
C LEU A 55 1.79 1.29 -9.92
N PRO A 56 2.89 1.69 -9.24
CA PRO A 56 4.23 1.60 -9.82
C PRO A 56 4.64 0.19 -10.25
N ILE A 57 4.13 -0.86 -9.60
CA ILE A 57 4.44 -2.26 -9.95
C ILE A 57 3.98 -2.61 -11.37
N SER A 58 2.94 -1.93 -11.89
CA SER A 58 2.43 -2.18 -13.24
C SER A 58 3.37 -1.77 -14.37
N PHE A 59 4.38 -0.94 -14.11
CA PHE A 59 5.26 -0.41 -15.14
C PHE A 59 6.75 -0.34 -14.75
N LEU A 60 7.10 -0.51 -13.48
CA LEU A 60 8.49 -0.62 -13.05
C LEU A 60 9.06 -1.97 -13.49
N GLN A 61 10.34 -1.96 -13.90
CA GLN A 61 11.09 -3.18 -14.16
C GLN A 61 11.49 -3.83 -12.83
N ASP A 62 11.81 -5.13 -12.86
CA ASP A 62 12.28 -5.84 -11.68
C ASP A 62 13.51 -5.16 -11.06
N PHE A 63 13.45 -4.91 -9.76
CA PHE A 63 14.54 -4.31 -8.99
C PHE A 63 14.84 -5.15 -7.75
N ARG A 64 16.10 -5.18 -7.34
CA ARG A 64 16.52 -5.83 -6.09
C ARG A 64 16.54 -4.87 -4.91
N THR A 65 16.66 -3.58 -5.19
CA THR A 65 16.85 -2.54 -4.18
C THR A 65 15.98 -1.35 -4.54
N CYS A 66 15.26 -0.82 -3.56
CA CYS A 66 14.50 0.42 -3.67
C CYS A 66 14.77 1.28 -2.43
N ILE A 67 14.51 2.57 -2.55
CA ILE A 67 14.53 3.53 -1.45
C ILE A 67 13.19 4.26 -1.42
N ASP A 68 12.56 4.29 -0.25
CA ASP A 68 11.38 5.11 0.01
C ASP A 68 11.80 6.34 0.81
N ILE A 69 11.63 7.53 0.22
CA ILE A 69 12.04 8.79 0.81
C ILE A 69 10.79 9.54 1.25
N GLY A 70 10.63 9.69 2.57
CA GLY A 70 9.54 10.47 3.15
C GLY A 70 8.22 9.70 3.33
N SER A 71 8.28 8.39 3.52
CA SER A 71 7.10 7.51 3.55
C SER A 71 6.05 7.85 4.62
N GLY A 72 6.43 8.52 5.70
CA GLY A 72 5.53 9.00 6.76
C GLY A 72 4.65 7.87 7.34
N ALA A 73 3.43 7.74 6.82
CA ALA A 73 2.49 6.65 7.11
C ALA A 73 2.86 5.27 6.52
N GLY A 74 3.96 5.16 5.77
CA GLY A 74 4.36 3.92 5.11
C GLY A 74 3.82 3.77 3.68
N PHE A 75 3.53 4.88 2.99
CA PHE A 75 3.20 4.88 1.56
C PHE A 75 4.31 5.58 0.77
N PRO A 76 4.72 5.09 -0.40
CA PRO A 76 4.14 3.95 -1.12
C PRO A 76 4.54 2.56 -0.61
N LEU A 77 5.56 2.41 0.25
CA LEU A 77 6.19 1.10 0.37
C LEU A 77 5.61 0.19 1.48
N LEU A 78 4.86 -0.83 1.05
CA LEU A 78 4.47 -2.01 1.83
C LEU A 78 4.92 -3.27 1.08
N PHE A 79 5.68 -4.15 1.75
CA PHE A 79 6.13 -5.46 1.26
C PHE A 79 5.25 -6.59 1.78
#